data_AF-A0A1F3BSQ3-F1
#
_entry.id   AF-A0A1F3BSQ3-F1
#
_cell.length_a   1.000
_cell.length_b   1.000
_cell.length_c   1.000
_cell.angle_alpha   90.00
_cell.angle_beta   90.00
_cell.angle_gamma   90.00
#
_symmetry.space_group_name_H-M   'P 1'
#
loop_
_entity.id
_entity.type
_entity.pdbx_description
1 polymer ?
#
loop_
_entity_poly.entity_id
_entity_poly.type
_entity_poly.pdbx_seq_one_letter_code
_entity_poly.pdbx_strand_id
1 'polypeptide(L)'
;MKPHRIAAILILAFLFGGSSAEVAVHAKRAIDRHRAAQEEGSAGELVAFEIHREDGELLARPRVIASPGRATQLLLRDPENPDQVHLSLRVETTREASGDLAVDYQLSMPREELVCRGRVSMTLGVEQKIDLGDRPLTATLFAIPVPSAAFDAYLQSERVAHTGAKSI
;
A
#
# COMPACT_ATOMS: atom_id res chain seq x y z
N MET A 1 5.01 -50.66 -10.70
CA MET A 1 3.53 -50.59 -10.53
C MET A 1 2.95 -49.85 -11.73
N LYS A 2 1.97 -50.45 -12.43
CA LYS A 2 1.56 -50.07 -13.80
C LYS A 2 0.68 -48.79 -13.83
N PRO A 3 0.89 -47.87 -14.79
CA PRO A 3 0.20 -46.57 -14.89
C PRO A 3 -1.31 -46.63 -15.14
N HIS A 4 -1.85 -47.81 -15.46
CA HIS A 4 -3.27 -48.02 -15.75
C HIS A 4 -4.19 -47.96 -14.51
N ARG A 5 -3.64 -47.96 -13.29
CA ARG A 5 -4.45 -47.87 -12.05
C ARG A 5 -4.77 -46.44 -11.61
N ILE A 6 -3.99 -45.44 -12.04
CA ILE A 6 -4.21 -44.03 -11.66
C ILE A 6 -5.32 -43.40 -12.53
N ALA A 7 -5.36 -43.73 -13.82
CA ALA A 7 -6.41 -43.27 -14.72
C ALA A 7 -7.81 -43.77 -14.30
N ALA A 8 -7.90 -44.97 -13.73
CA ALA A 8 -9.17 -45.54 -13.26
C ALA A 8 -9.73 -44.81 -12.03
N ILE A 9 -8.88 -44.24 -11.16
CA ILE A 9 -9.32 -43.50 -9.95
C ILE A 9 -9.84 -42.11 -10.33
N LEU A 10 -9.22 -41.44 -11.30
CA LEU A 10 -9.66 -40.12 -11.78
C LEU A 10 -10.99 -40.17 -12.54
N ILE A 11 -11.27 -41.28 -13.24
CA ILE A 11 -12.55 -41.45 -13.96
C ILE A 11 -13.67 -41.89 -13.01
N LEU A 12 -13.38 -42.70 -11.97
CA LEU A 12 -14.41 -43.12 -11.01
C LEU A 12 -14.92 -41.97 -10.13
N ALA A 13 -14.07 -40.97 -9.81
CA ALA A 13 -14.48 -39.78 -9.08
C ALA A 13 -15.45 -38.88 -9.87
N PHE A 14 -15.51 -39.03 -11.20
CA PHE A 14 -16.38 -38.25 -12.08
C PHE A 14 -17.79 -38.84 -12.26
N LEU A 15 -18.01 -40.10 -11.85
CA LEU A 15 -19.21 -40.87 -12.23
C LEU A 15 -20.20 -41.13 -11.07
N PHE A 16 -19.85 -40.82 -9.81
CA PHE A 16 -20.69 -41.20 -8.64
C PHE A 16 -20.98 -40.09 -7.62
N GLY A 17 -20.77 -38.81 -7.95
CA GLY A 17 -21.10 -37.69 -7.05
C GLY A 17 -21.93 -36.64 -7.75
N GLY A 18 -23.25 -36.71 -7.61
CA GLY A 18 -24.21 -35.81 -8.26
C GLY A 18 -24.00 -34.33 -7.93
N SER A 19 -24.34 -33.51 -8.92
CA SER A 19 -24.87 -32.14 -8.79
C SER A 19 -24.43 -31.37 -7.55
N SER A 20 -23.36 -30.59 -7.66
CA SER A 20 -23.12 -29.53 -6.68
C SER A 20 -22.54 -28.31 -7.39
N ALA A 21 -23.44 -27.47 -7.89
CA ALA A 21 -23.13 -26.10 -8.25
C ALA A 21 -22.38 -25.40 -7.09
N GLU A 22 -22.63 -25.79 -5.83
CA GLU A 22 -21.91 -25.29 -4.66
C GLU A 22 -20.42 -25.63 -4.67
N VAL A 23 -20.01 -26.86 -5.03
CA VAL A 23 -18.57 -27.22 -5.08
C VAL A 23 -17.84 -26.48 -6.21
N ALA A 24 -18.47 -26.33 -7.37
CA ALA A 24 -17.92 -25.52 -8.47
C ALA A 24 -17.87 -24.03 -8.10
N VAL A 25 -18.86 -23.51 -7.38
CA VAL A 25 -18.88 -22.12 -6.86
C VAL A 25 -17.84 -21.93 -5.76
N HIS A 26 -17.61 -22.90 -4.88
CA HIS A 26 -16.58 -22.81 -3.84
C HIS A 26 -15.16 -22.86 -4.44
N ALA A 27 -14.91 -23.74 -5.41
CA ALA A 27 -13.64 -23.78 -6.15
C ALA A 27 -13.43 -22.50 -6.97
N LYS A 28 -14.46 -22.02 -7.68
CA LYS A 28 -14.42 -20.76 -8.42
C LYS A 28 -14.21 -19.56 -7.49
N ARG A 29 -14.88 -19.49 -6.33
CA ARG A 29 -14.64 -18.44 -5.32
C ARG A 29 -13.25 -18.52 -4.70
N ALA A 30 -12.66 -19.71 -4.57
CA ALA A 30 -11.29 -19.84 -4.08
C ALA A 30 -10.28 -19.35 -5.14
N ILE A 31 -10.49 -19.71 -6.41
CA ILE A 31 -9.68 -19.25 -7.55
C ILE A 31 -9.83 -17.75 -7.78
N ASP A 32 -11.07 -17.24 -7.77
CA ASP A 32 -11.38 -15.82 -7.93
C ASP A 32 -10.82 -15.00 -6.76
N ARG A 33 -10.86 -15.52 -5.52
CA ARG A 33 -10.18 -14.88 -4.37
C ARG A 33 -8.67 -14.88 -4.52
N HIS A 34 -8.08 -15.98 -5.02
CA HIS A 34 -6.64 -16.03 -5.27
C HIS A 34 -6.22 -15.08 -6.39
N ARG A 35 -7.04 -14.96 -7.44
CA ARG A 35 -6.80 -14.06 -8.56
C ARG A 35 -7.01 -12.61 -8.17
N ALA A 36 -8.06 -12.30 -7.40
CA ALA A 36 -8.26 -10.98 -6.83
C ALA A 36 -7.11 -10.58 -5.89
N ALA A 37 -6.62 -11.52 -5.06
CA ALA A 37 -5.43 -11.27 -4.23
C ALA A 37 -4.13 -11.12 -5.05
N GLN A 38 -4.06 -11.67 -6.28
CA GLN A 38 -2.95 -11.43 -7.22
C GLN A 38 -3.08 -10.10 -7.98
N GLU A 39 -4.31 -9.63 -8.19
CA GLU A 39 -4.60 -8.34 -8.82
C GLU A 39 -4.48 -7.18 -7.82
N GLU A 40 -4.77 -7.43 -6.54
CA GLU A 40 -4.55 -6.49 -5.44
C GLU A 40 -3.07 -6.18 -5.26
N GLY A 41 -2.72 -4.89 -5.25
CA GLY A 41 -1.32 -4.47 -5.15
C GLY A 41 -0.51 -4.64 -6.44
N SER A 42 -1.15 -4.98 -7.57
CA SER A 42 -0.45 -5.16 -8.86
C SER A 42 0.26 -3.89 -9.38
N ALA A 43 -0.21 -2.69 -8.99
CA ALA A 43 0.48 -1.43 -9.27
C ALA A 43 1.52 -1.07 -8.19
N GLY A 44 1.43 -1.71 -7.03
CA GLY A 44 2.27 -1.52 -5.85
C GLY A 44 1.49 -1.08 -4.63
N GLU A 45 2.12 -0.28 -3.78
CA GLU A 45 1.55 0.19 -2.53
C GLU A 45 1.47 1.72 -2.54
N LEU A 46 0.30 2.27 -2.23
CA LEU A 46 0.20 3.67 -1.83
C LEU A 46 0.89 3.78 -0.48
N VAL A 47 1.87 4.66 -0.36
CA VAL A 47 2.51 5.05 0.88
C VAL A 47 2.21 6.52 1.11
N ALA A 48 1.54 6.81 2.22
CA ALA A 48 1.17 8.15 2.66
C ALA A 48 1.96 8.51 3.93
N PHE A 49 2.53 9.71 3.94
CA PHE A 49 3.08 10.32 5.14
C PHE A 49 2.22 11.51 5.49
N GLU A 50 1.96 11.69 6.78
CA GLU A 50 1.35 12.88 7.34
C GLU A 50 2.28 13.45 8.41
N ILE A 51 2.93 14.57 8.08
CA ILE A 51 4.03 15.15 8.84
C ILE A 51 3.49 16.29 9.69
N HIS A 52 3.70 16.21 10.99
CA HIS A 52 3.28 17.20 11.96
C HIS A 52 4.43 17.75 12.78
N ARG A 53 4.27 18.98 13.26
CA ARG A 53 5.04 19.52 14.38
C ARG A 53 4.52 18.98 15.72
N GLU A 54 5.28 19.24 16.76
CA GLU A 54 4.95 18.90 18.15
C GLU A 54 3.59 19.45 18.61
N ASP A 55 3.24 20.64 18.13
CA ASP A 55 1.98 21.33 18.44
C ASP A 55 0.77 20.76 17.66
N GLY A 56 1.00 19.77 16.80
CA GLY A 56 -0.02 19.17 15.94
C GLY A 56 -0.28 19.94 14.65
N GLU A 57 0.50 20.98 14.34
CA GLU A 57 0.43 21.65 13.04
C GLU A 57 0.82 20.68 11.93
N LEU A 58 -0.05 20.53 10.93
CA LEU A 58 0.23 19.73 9.74
C LEU A 58 1.16 20.50 8.79
N LEU A 59 2.34 19.95 8.52
CA LEU A 59 3.31 20.54 7.61
C LEU A 59 3.16 20.02 6.17
N ALA A 60 2.98 18.71 5.99
CA ALA A 60 2.92 18.10 4.67
C ALA A 60 2.21 16.75 4.67
N ARG A 61 1.61 16.41 3.52
CA ARG A 61 0.94 15.11 3.26
C ARG A 61 1.43 14.45 1.97
N PRO A 62 2.74 14.14 1.81
CA PRO A 62 3.22 13.53 0.58
C PRO A 62 2.71 12.09 0.48
N ARG A 63 2.31 11.71 -0.74
CA ARG A 63 1.70 10.42 -1.05
C ARG A 63 2.28 9.92 -2.36
N VAL A 64 2.67 8.65 -2.41
CA VAL A 64 3.30 8.05 -3.58
C VAL A 64 2.85 6.61 -3.73
N ILE A 65 2.68 6.14 -4.97
CA ILE A 65 2.52 4.72 -5.25
C ILE A 65 3.91 4.17 -5.54
N ALA A 66 4.39 3.29 -4.66
CA ALA A 66 5.68 2.63 -4.79
C ALA A 66 5.48 1.22 -5.34
N SER A 67 6.20 0.88 -6.42
CA SER A 67 6.22 -0.49 -6.93
C SER A 67 7.23 -1.32 -6.12
N PRO A 68 6.90 -2.56 -5.73
CA PRO A 68 7.78 -3.40 -4.93
C PRO A 68 9.18 -3.53 -5.52
N GLY A 69 10.21 -3.34 -4.69
CA GLY A 69 11.63 -3.45 -5.06
C GLY A 69 12.13 -2.33 -5.98
N ARG A 70 11.35 -1.26 -6.19
CA ARG A 70 11.77 -0.10 -6.98
C ARG A 70 11.56 1.18 -6.17
N ALA A 71 12.63 1.94 -6.00
CA ALA A 71 12.53 3.25 -5.40
C ALA A 71 11.72 4.23 -6.28
N THR A 72 10.71 4.85 -5.69
CA THR A 72 9.94 5.95 -6.27
C THR A 72 10.27 7.25 -5.55
N GLN A 73 10.35 8.35 -6.28
CA GLN A 73 10.64 9.67 -5.73
C GLN A 73 9.52 10.66 -6.07
N LEU A 74 9.09 11.40 -5.04
CA LEU A 74 8.22 12.56 -5.12
C LEU A 74 9.03 13.81 -4.79
N LEU A 75 8.93 14.82 -5.66
CA LEU A 75 9.53 16.12 -5.49
C LEU A 75 8.44 17.18 -5.55
N LEU A 76 8.30 17.95 -4.47
CA LEU A 76 7.49 19.16 -4.44
C LEU A 76 8.42 20.36 -4.61
N ARG A 77 8.23 21.12 -5.68
CA ARG A 77 8.99 22.33 -6.01
C ARG A 77 8.15 23.57 -5.77
N ASP A 78 8.82 24.70 -5.54
CA ASP A 78 8.16 26.00 -5.42
C ASP A 78 7.56 26.38 -6.79
N PRO A 79 6.26 26.72 -6.87
CA PRO A 79 5.66 27.16 -8.12
C PRO A 79 6.22 28.51 -8.61
N GLU A 80 6.65 29.39 -7.71
CA GLU A 80 7.25 30.68 -8.03
C GLU A 80 8.75 30.56 -8.33
N ASN A 81 9.40 29.52 -7.80
CA ASN A 81 10.83 29.28 -7.99
C ASN A 81 11.14 27.78 -8.22
N PRO A 82 10.95 27.27 -9.45
CA PRO A 82 10.98 25.83 -9.75
C PRO A 82 12.28 25.11 -9.37
N ASP A 83 13.40 25.82 -9.25
CA ASP A 83 14.68 25.24 -8.82
C ASP A 83 14.74 24.95 -7.32
N GLN A 84 13.83 25.53 -6.53
CA GLN A 84 13.74 25.30 -5.09
C GLN A 84 12.84 24.10 -4.78
N VAL A 85 13.40 23.11 -4.08
CA VAL A 85 12.67 21.95 -3.57
C VAL A 85 12.16 22.24 -2.18
N HIS A 86 10.84 22.13 -1.99
CA HIS A 86 10.19 22.23 -0.68
C HIS A 86 10.21 20.90 0.07
N LEU A 87 9.98 19.82 -0.65
CA LEU A 87 9.93 18.48 -0.10
C LEU A 87 10.43 17.46 -1.12
N SER A 88 11.28 16.55 -0.66
CA SER A 88 11.68 15.35 -1.41
C SER A 88 11.39 14.14 -0.56
N LEU A 89 10.58 13.22 -1.09
CA LEU A 89 10.32 11.92 -0.48
C LEU A 89 10.74 10.83 -1.46
N ARG A 90 11.68 9.98 -1.06
CA ARG A 90 12.04 8.77 -1.78
C ARG A 90 11.61 7.57 -0.94
N VAL A 91 10.89 6.63 -1.55
CA VAL A 91 10.36 5.44 -0.90
C VAL A 91 10.67 4.22 -1.73
N GLU A 92 11.09 3.14 -1.10
CA GLU A 92 11.18 1.81 -1.67
C GLU A 92 10.43 0.83 -0.77
N THR A 93 9.58 0.00 -1.37
CA THR A 93 8.76 -0.96 -0.63
C THR A 93 9.21 -2.38 -0.91
N THR A 94 9.19 -3.23 0.12
CA THR A 94 9.44 -4.67 -0.02
C THR A 94 8.47 -5.43 0.87
N ARG A 95 7.90 -6.54 0.38
CA ARG A 95 7.08 -7.43 1.21
C ARG A 95 7.96 -8.37 2.03
N GLU A 96 7.73 -8.39 3.32
CA GLU A 96 8.42 -9.31 4.23
C GLU A 96 7.68 -10.66 4.27
N ALA A 97 8.38 -11.71 4.71
CA ALA A 97 7.79 -13.05 4.79
C ALA A 97 6.62 -13.15 5.79
N SER A 98 6.51 -12.20 6.73
CA SER A 98 5.38 -12.06 7.65
C SER A 98 4.09 -11.61 6.96
N GLY A 99 4.19 -11.02 5.76
CA GLY A 99 3.11 -10.31 5.09
C GLY A 99 3.11 -8.80 5.34
N ASP A 100 3.98 -8.30 6.22
CA ASP A 100 4.16 -6.86 6.44
C ASP A 100 4.90 -6.19 5.27
N LEU A 101 4.75 -4.88 5.19
CA LEU A 101 5.43 -4.03 4.24
C LEU A 101 6.63 -3.36 4.91
N ALA A 102 7.83 -3.66 4.43
CA ALA A 102 9.00 -2.85 4.72
C ALA A 102 9.00 -1.61 3.81
N VAL A 103 9.15 -0.44 4.42
CA VAL A 103 9.22 0.86 3.76
C VAL A 103 10.56 1.50 4.09
N ASP A 104 11.48 1.46 3.14
CA ASP A 104 12.73 2.21 3.19
C ASP A 104 12.46 3.62 2.66
N TYR A 105 12.70 4.64 3.49
CA TYR A 105 12.37 6.03 3.15
C TYR A 105 13.56 6.96 3.32
N GLN A 106 13.55 8.03 2.51
CA GLN A 106 14.40 9.20 2.67
C GLN A 106 13.55 10.45 2.46
N LEU A 107 13.51 11.31 3.47
CA LEU A 107 12.72 12.54 3.49
C LEU A 107 13.66 13.74 3.65
N SER A 108 13.44 14.76 2.84
CA SER A 108 14.11 16.07 2.96
C SER A 108 13.08 17.18 2.89
N MET A 109 13.12 18.10 3.86
CA MET A 109 12.31 19.31 3.92
C MET A 109 13.24 20.48 4.29
N PRO A 110 13.85 21.16 3.29
CA PRO A 110 14.87 22.17 3.54
C PRO A 110 14.44 23.32 4.44
N ARG A 111 13.16 23.76 4.34
CA ARG A 111 12.61 24.85 5.18
C ARG A 111 12.53 24.49 6.66
N GLU A 112 12.36 23.21 6.97
CA GLU A 112 12.34 22.69 8.35
C GLU A 112 13.72 22.16 8.78
N GLU A 113 14.75 22.35 7.95
CA GLU A 113 16.10 21.82 8.14
C GLU A 113 16.13 20.31 8.42
N LEU A 114 15.17 19.58 7.84
CA LEU A 114 15.01 18.15 8.04
C LEU A 114 15.62 17.38 6.87
N VAL A 115 16.54 16.47 7.20
CA VAL A 115 16.96 15.39 6.31
C VAL A 115 17.03 14.12 7.14
N CYS A 116 16.19 13.14 6.83
CA CYS A 116 16.16 11.88 7.54
C CYS A 116 15.97 10.70 6.58
N ARG A 117 16.37 9.53 7.07
CA ARG A 117 16.16 8.25 6.39
C ARG A 117 15.87 7.19 7.44
N GLY A 118 15.12 6.17 7.06
CA GLY A 118 14.81 5.07 7.95
C GLY A 118 14.16 3.93 7.22
N ARG A 119 13.89 2.86 7.97
CA ARG A 119 13.12 1.72 7.53
C ARG A 119 12.04 1.43 8.55
N VAL A 120 10.81 1.29 8.09
CA VAL A 120 9.66 0.93 8.93
C VAL A 120 9.05 -0.35 8.37
N SER A 121 8.83 -1.34 9.23
CA SER A 121 7.98 -2.49 8.89
C SER A 121 6.58 -2.22 9.43
N MET A 122 5.58 -2.29 8.56
CA MET A 122 4.19 -1.94 8.89
C MET A 122 3.19 -2.92 8.29
N THR A 123 2.10 -3.14 9.02
CA THR A 123 0.95 -3.88 8.54
C THR A 123 0.11 -3.00 7.62
N LEU A 124 -0.26 -3.52 6.44
CA LEU A 124 -1.07 -2.78 5.48
C LEU A 124 -2.43 -2.38 6.07
N GLY A 125 -2.84 -1.13 5.81
CA GLY A 125 -4.08 -0.55 6.32
C GLY A 125 -4.03 -0.07 7.76
N VAL A 126 -2.88 -0.18 8.44
CA VAL A 126 -2.68 0.30 9.82
C VAL A 126 -1.82 1.54 9.81
N GLU A 127 -2.25 2.57 10.56
CA GLU A 127 -1.47 3.77 10.77
C GLU A 127 -0.36 3.54 11.79
N GLN A 128 0.83 4.08 11.52
CA GLN A 128 1.98 3.98 12.42
C GLN A 128 2.65 5.34 12.56
N LYS A 129 2.87 5.76 13.80
CA LYS A 129 3.59 7.00 14.10
C LYS A 129 5.08 6.74 14.28
N ILE A 130 5.91 7.62 13.73
CA ILE A 130 7.37 7.62 13.90
C ILE A 130 7.86 9.04 14.15
N ASP A 131 8.96 9.15 14.89
CA ASP A 131 9.68 10.41 15.05
C ASP A 131 10.63 10.62 13.85
N LEU A 132 10.74 11.85 13.38
CA LEU A 132 11.54 12.22 12.22
C LEU A 132 12.84 12.92 12.63
N GLY A 133 13.91 12.12 12.78
CA GLY A 133 15.22 12.62 13.18
C GLY A 133 15.25 13.13 14.62
N ASP A 134 16.13 14.08 14.92
CA ASP A 134 16.31 14.63 16.28
C ASP A 134 15.40 15.87 16.55
N ARG A 135 14.48 16.17 15.64
CA ARG A 135 13.56 17.32 15.73
C ARG A 135 12.23 16.84 16.32
N PRO A 136 11.42 17.74 16.92
CA PRO A 136 10.09 17.38 17.42
C PRO A 136 9.07 17.34 16.26
N LEU A 137 9.39 16.54 15.24
CA LEU A 137 8.56 16.29 14.07
C LEU A 137 8.13 14.83 14.11
N THR A 138 6.85 14.58 13.88
CA THR A 138 6.29 13.24 13.81
C THR A 138 5.70 12.98 12.44
N ALA A 139 5.82 11.76 11.95
CA ALA A 139 5.08 11.29 10.78
C ALA A 139 4.12 10.20 11.18
N THR A 140 2.86 10.33 10.76
CA THR A 140 1.93 9.20 10.68
C THR A 140 2.07 8.59 9.29
N LEU A 141 2.43 7.31 9.23
CA LEU A 141 2.58 6.54 8.00
C LEU A 141 1.39 5.62 7.83
N PHE A 142 0.98 5.45 6.59
CA PHE A 142 -0.09 4.54 6.21
C PHE A 142 0.21 3.97 4.83
N ALA A 143 -0.03 2.66 4.66
CA ALA A 143 0.18 2.00 3.39
C ALA A 143 -0.97 1.06 3.03
N ILE A 144 -1.38 1.07 1.76
CA ILE A 144 -2.42 0.18 1.22
C ILE A 144 -2.06 -0.33 -0.18
N PRO A 145 -2.44 -1.56 -0.53
CA PRO A 145 -2.20 -2.11 -1.86
C PRO A 145 -3.02 -1.37 -2.92
N VAL A 146 -2.45 -1.20 -4.11
CA VAL A 146 -3.09 -0.58 -5.27
C VAL A 146 -3.01 -1.51 -6.48
N PRO A 147 -4.14 -1.85 -7.13
CA PRO A 147 -5.51 -1.54 -6.73
C PRO A 147 -5.94 -2.33 -5.48
N SER A 148 -6.94 -1.85 -4.76
CA SER A 148 -7.66 -2.60 -3.71
C SER A 148 -8.94 -1.87 -3.31
N ALA A 149 -9.89 -2.58 -2.67
CA ALA A 149 -11.09 -1.95 -2.11
C ALA A 149 -10.75 -0.91 -1.03
N ALA A 150 -9.66 -1.12 -0.27
CA ALA A 150 -9.17 -0.15 0.70
C ALA A 150 -8.68 1.14 0.02
N PHE A 151 -8.03 1.02 -1.14
CA PHE A 151 -7.62 2.18 -1.94
C PHE A 151 -8.81 2.95 -2.49
N ASP A 152 -9.84 2.27 -2.99
CA ASP A 152 -11.06 2.93 -3.47
C ASP A 152 -11.79 3.66 -2.32
N ALA A 153 -11.90 3.03 -1.14
CA ALA A 153 -12.49 3.64 0.05
C ALA A 153 -11.69 4.89 0.51
N TYR A 154 -10.36 4.80 0.47
CA TYR A 154 -9.47 5.92 0.76
C TYR A 154 -9.66 7.09 -0.23
N LEU A 155 -9.74 6.82 -1.54
CA LEU A 155 -9.99 7.87 -2.52
C LEU A 155 -11.35 8.54 -2.31
N GLN A 156 -12.35 7.79 -1.86
CA GLN A 156 -13.67 8.32 -1.58
C GLN A 156 -13.69 9.21 -0.34
N SER A 157 -12.98 8.85 0.74
CA SER A 157 -12.88 9.70 1.94
C SER A 157 -12.15 11.01 1.65
N GLU A 158 -11.08 10.96 0.85
CA GLU A 158 -10.33 12.14 0.43
C GLU A 158 -11.19 13.13 -0.36
N ARG A 159 -12.06 12.63 -1.25
CA ARG A 159 -13.00 13.48 -1.99
C ARG A 159 -14.00 14.19 -1.09
N VAL A 160 -14.50 13.50 -0.07
CA VAL A 160 -15.43 14.08 0.92
C VAL A 160 -14.72 15.16 1.75
N ALA A 161 -13.52 14.87 2.25
CA ALA A 161 -12.72 15.83 3.01
C ALA A 161 -12.42 17.11 2.20
N HIS A 162 -12.06 16.95 0.92
CA HIS A 162 -11.73 18.08 0.05
C HIS A 162 -12.96 18.93 -0.34
N THR A 163 -14.15 18.31 -0.42
CA THR A 163 -15.40 19.02 -0.74
C THR A 163 -15.99 19.73 0.49
N GLY A 164 -15.86 19.14 1.68
CA GLY A 164 -16.27 19.75 2.94
C GLY A 164 -15.48 21.03 3.27
N ALA A 165 -14.19 21.08 2.92
CA ALA A 165 -13.34 22.26 3.12
C ALA A 165 -13.67 23.47 2.22
N LYS A 166 -14.49 23.28 1.17
CA LYS A 166 -14.94 24.37 0.28
C LYS A 166 -16.30 24.98 0.66
N SER A 167 -16.96 24.47 1.71
CA SER A 167 -18.31 24.92 2.11
C SER A 167 -18.36 25.74 3.40
N ILE A 168 -17.26 26.41 3.77
CA ILE A 168 -17.20 27.35 4.90
C ILE A 168 -16.75 28.71 4.40
#